data_AF-U3TXB2-F1
#
_entry.id   AF-U3TXB2-F1
#
_cell.length_a   1.000
_cell.length_b   1.000
_cell.length_c   1.000
_cell.angle_alpha   90.00
_cell.angle_beta   90.00
_cell.angle_gamma   90.00
#
_symmetry.space_group_name_H-M   'P 1'
#
loop_
_entity.id
_entity.type
_entity.pdbx_description
1 polymer ?
#
loop_
_entity_poly.entity_id
_entity_poly.type
_entity_poly.pdbx_seq_one_letter_code
_entity_poly.pdbx_strand_id
1 'polypeptide(L)'
;MFSAETPLPLPACGFITAAGHTAESLSLAWCRFDRQQWHAALPAQWQLPLPSALQQAASKRKIEYLASRWLVRQQLGITDFVLHNAPDRSPC
;
A
#
# COMPACT_ATOMS: atom_id res chain seq x y z
N MET A 1 -15.25 -12.41 18.63
CA MET A 1 -15.22 -10.99 19.04
C MET A 1 -14.90 -10.22 17.77
N PHE A 2 -15.80 -9.38 17.27
CA PHE A 2 -15.48 -8.57 16.09
C PHE A 2 -14.51 -7.48 16.57
N SER A 3 -13.27 -7.51 16.10
CA SER A 3 -12.28 -6.48 16.43
C SER A 3 -12.86 -5.12 16.03
N ALA A 4 -12.73 -4.13 16.91
CA ALA A 4 -13.12 -2.77 16.55
C ALA A 4 -12.18 -2.26 15.45
N GLU A 5 -12.75 -1.96 14.29
CA GLU A 5 -12.00 -1.47 13.13
C GLU A 5 -12.22 0.03 12.97
N THR A 6 -11.13 0.77 12.74
CA THR A 6 -11.18 2.19 12.36
C THR A 6 -10.84 2.32 10.88
N PRO A 7 -11.76 2.80 10.01
CA PRO A 7 -11.52 2.89 8.59
C PRO A 7 -10.49 3.97 8.23
N LEU A 8 -9.72 3.74 7.16
CA LEU A 8 -8.80 4.70 6.58
C LEU A 8 -9.44 5.43 5.38
N PRO A 9 -9.06 6.70 5.12
CA PRO A 9 -9.52 7.41 3.92
C PRO A 9 -9.02 6.70 2.65
N LEU A 10 -9.92 6.48 1.71
CA LEU A 10 -9.62 5.76 0.46
C LEU A 10 -9.20 6.72 -0.66
N PRO A 11 -8.27 6.31 -1.54
CA PRO A 11 -7.94 7.06 -2.73
C PRO A 11 -9.07 6.96 -3.78
N ALA A 12 -9.34 8.05 -4.48
CA ALA A 12 -10.49 8.16 -5.40
C ALA A 12 -10.46 7.22 -6.62
N CYS A 13 -9.31 6.62 -6.96
CA CYS A 13 -9.13 5.83 -8.20
C CYS A 13 -9.68 4.39 -8.15
N GLY A 14 -10.28 3.95 -7.03
CA GLY A 14 -10.87 2.60 -6.91
C GLY A 14 -9.88 1.45 -6.76
N PHE A 15 -8.56 1.69 -6.84
CA PHE A 15 -7.55 0.64 -6.64
C PHE A 15 -7.56 0.06 -5.21
N ILE A 16 -7.57 0.91 -4.17
CA ILE A 16 -7.87 0.45 -2.80
C ILE A 16 -9.37 0.54 -2.59
N THR A 17 -9.99 -0.59 -2.24
CA THR A 17 -11.45 -0.71 -2.09
C THR A 17 -11.89 -0.70 -0.63
N ALA A 18 -10.98 -1.00 0.30
CA ALA A 18 -11.19 -0.84 1.74
C ALA A 18 -9.83 -0.78 2.45
N ALA A 19 -9.75 -0.08 3.56
CA ALA A 19 -8.57 -0.05 4.42
C ALA A 19 -8.95 0.37 5.83
N GLY A 20 -8.16 -0.03 6.82
CA GLY A 20 -8.42 0.30 8.20
C GLY A 20 -7.33 -0.17 9.16
N HIS A 21 -7.58 0.08 10.44
CA HIS A 21 -6.77 -0.37 11.56
C HIS A 21 -7.61 -1.21 12.50
N THR A 22 -7.04 -2.25 13.08
CA THR A 22 -7.61 -2.94 14.23
C THR A 22 -7.17 -2.27 15.53
N ALA A 23 -8.12 -2.07 16.45
CA ALA A 23 -7.88 -1.44 17.75
C ALA A 23 -7.75 -2.50 18.86
N GLU A 24 -6.79 -3.43 18.72
CA GLU A 24 -6.44 -4.39 19.76
C GLU A 24 -5.11 -4.01 20.44
N SER A 25 -4.50 -4.93 21.20
CA SER A 25 -3.19 -4.74 21.85
C SER A 25 -2.06 -4.49 20.85
N LEU A 26 -2.24 -4.89 19.59
CA LEU A 26 -1.38 -4.57 18.46
C LEU A 26 -2.20 -3.87 17.40
N SER A 27 -1.83 -2.64 17.05
CA SER A 27 -2.47 -1.95 15.93
C SER A 27 -1.99 -2.55 14.61
N LEU A 28 -2.90 -3.23 13.90
CA LEU A 28 -2.63 -3.77 12.57
C LEU A 28 -3.35 -2.92 11.54
N ALA A 29 -2.58 -2.38 10.58
CA ALA A 29 -3.15 -1.75 9.40
C ALA A 29 -3.42 -2.81 8.32
N TRP A 30 -4.53 -2.67 7.60
CA TRP A 30 -4.91 -3.56 6.51
C TRP A 30 -5.50 -2.78 5.33
N CYS A 31 -5.43 -3.37 4.14
CA CYS A 31 -6.15 -2.87 2.97
C CYS A 31 -6.60 -4.01 2.06
N ARG A 32 -7.65 -3.75 1.28
CA ARG A 32 -8.14 -4.56 0.16
C ARG A 32 -7.97 -3.75 -1.11
N PHE A 33 -7.57 -4.41 -2.18
CA PHE A 33 -7.33 -3.76 -3.46
C PHE A 33 -7.95 -4.56 -4.61
N ASP A 34 -8.35 -3.85 -5.67
CA ASP A 34 -8.85 -4.44 -6.90
C ASP A 34 -7.75 -4.49 -7.96
N ARG A 35 -7.41 -5.70 -8.38
CA ARG A 35 -6.40 -5.95 -9.41
C ARG A 35 -6.83 -5.44 -10.79
N GLN A 36 -8.13 -5.34 -11.07
CA GLN A 36 -8.64 -4.85 -12.34
C GLN A 36 -8.49 -3.34 -12.50
N GLN A 37 -8.42 -2.60 -11.38
CA GLN A 37 -8.17 -1.17 -11.35
C GLN A 37 -6.68 -0.82 -11.45
N TRP A 38 -5.79 -1.82 -11.49
CA TRP A 38 -4.36 -1.57 -11.65
C TRP A 38 -4.01 -1.12 -13.06
N HIS A 39 -3.22 -0.05 -13.16
CA HIS A 39 -2.56 0.36 -14.40
C HIS A 39 -1.17 0.95 -14.12
N ALA A 40 -0.31 0.97 -15.14
CA ALA A 40 1.11 1.32 -14.99
C ALA A 40 1.36 2.78 -14.54
N ALA A 41 0.37 3.66 -14.64
CA ALA A 41 0.49 5.06 -14.20
C ALA A 41 0.20 5.27 -12.70
N LEU A 42 -0.46 4.33 -12.00
CA LEU A 42 -0.78 4.48 -10.57
C LEU A 42 0.44 4.77 -9.67
N PRO A 43 1.59 4.07 -9.80
CA PRO A 43 2.77 4.36 -8.99
C PRO A 43 3.22 5.82 -9.09
N ALA A 44 3.19 6.39 -10.29
CA ALA A 44 3.57 7.79 -10.51
C ALA A 44 2.52 8.76 -9.95
N GLN A 45 1.23 8.50 -10.21
CA GLN A 45 0.12 9.32 -9.69
C GLN A 45 0.14 9.40 -8.16
N TRP A 46 0.57 8.32 -7.51
CA TRP A 46 0.62 8.23 -6.05
C TRP A 46 1.95 8.64 -5.44
N GLN A 47 2.93 9.00 -6.26
CA GLN A 47 4.30 9.29 -5.81
C GLN A 47 4.91 8.11 -5.02
N LEU A 48 4.59 6.89 -5.45
CA LEU A 48 5.08 5.62 -4.89
C LEU A 48 5.77 4.83 -6.00
N PRO A 49 7.00 5.23 -6.39
CA PRO A 49 7.67 4.65 -7.55
C PRO A 49 7.93 3.16 -7.36
N LEU A 50 7.81 2.40 -8.46
CA LEU A 50 8.24 1.01 -8.49
C LEU A 50 9.78 0.95 -8.55
N PRO A 51 10.44 0.22 -7.63
CA PRO A 51 11.88 -0.05 -7.72
C PRO A 51 12.23 -0.72 -9.06
N SER A 52 13.44 -0.47 -9.56
CA SER A 52 13.95 -1.06 -10.81
C SER A 52 13.78 -2.60 -10.83
N ALA A 53 14.09 -3.26 -9.72
CA ALA A 53 13.90 -4.70 -9.55
C ALA A 53 12.46 -5.18 -9.75
N LEU A 54 11.46 -4.33 -9.52
CA LEU A 54 10.05 -4.64 -9.73
C LEU A 54 9.52 -4.21 -11.10
N GLN A 55 10.26 -3.44 -11.89
CA GLN A 55 9.80 -3.01 -13.22
C GLN A 55 9.56 -4.19 -14.16
N GLN A 56 10.36 -5.26 -14.07
CA GLN A 56 10.22 -6.49 -14.85
C GLN A 56 9.40 -7.57 -14.14
N ALA A 57 8.93 -7.32 -12.92
CA ALA A 57 8.14 -8.30 -12.17
C ALA A 57 6.74 -8.46 -12.76
N ALA A 58 6.12 -9.61 -12.48
CA ALA A 58 4.72 -9.88 -12.80
C ALA A 58 3.79 -8.84 -12.15
N SER A 59 2.67 -8.53 -12.80
CA SER A 59 1.72 -7.50 -12.35
C SER A 59 1.24 -7.72 -10.91
N LYS A 60 1.02 -8.99 -10.50
CA LYS A 60 0.65 -9.34 -9.12
C LYS A 60 1.62 -8.74 -8.10
N ARG A 61 2.93 -8.87 -8.34
CA ARG A 61 3.96 -8.37 -7.41
C ARG A 61 3.98 -6.83 -7.37
N LYS A 62 3.79 -6.17 -8.52
CA LYS A 62 3.72 -4.70 -8.61
C LYS A 62 2.49 -4.13 -7.88
N ILE A 63 1.34 -4.80 -8.03
CA ILE A 63 0.08 -4.48 -7.36
C ILE A 63 0.25 -4.56 -5.83
N GLU A 64 0.73 -5.71 -5.34
CA GLU A 64 0.94 -5.94 -3.90
C GLU A 64 1.94 -4.93 -3.31
N TYR A 65 3.02 -4.64 -4.05
CA TYR A 65 3.99 -3.62 -3.65
C TYR A 65 3.31 -2.27 -3.48
N LEU A 66 2.60 -1.79 -4.51
CA LEU A 66 1.94 -0.48 -4.48
C LEU A 66 0.93 -0.38 -3.33
N ALA A 67 0.08 -1.39 -3.14
CA ALA A 67 -0.89 -1.43 -2.05
C ALA A 67 -0.21 -1.38 -0.67
N SER A 68 0.86 -2.16 -0.47
CA SER A 68 1.62 -2.15 0.79
C SER A 68 2.26 -0.80 1.08
N ARG A 69 2.84 -0.14 0.07
CA ARG A 69 3.49 1.16 0.20
C ARG A 69 2.51 2.27 0.50
N TRP A 70 1.36 2.23 -0.15
CA TRP A 70 0.26 3.14 0.17
C TRP A 70 -0.20 2.97 1.62
N LEU A 71 -0.40 1.73 2.08
CA LEU A 71 -0.87 1.45 3.44
C LEU A 71 0.11 1.91 4.52
N VAL A 72 1.40 1.63 4.34
CA VAL A 72 2.45 2.12 5.27
C VAL A 72 2.44 3.64 5.35
N ARG A 73 2.31 4.33 4.21
CA ARG A 73 2.25 5.79 4.17
C ARG A 73 1.04 6.34 4.94
N GLN A 74 -0.13 5.71 4.80
CA GLN A 74 -1.31 6.10 5.59
C GLN A 74 -1.08 5.89 7.09
N GLN A 75 -0.48 4.77 7.47
CA GLN A 75 -0.21 4.46 8.86
C GLN A 75 0.78 5.43 9.51
N LEU A 76 1.77 5.91 8.77
CA LEU A 76 2.76 6.87 9.30
C LEU A 76 2.26 8.31 9.29
N GLY A 77 1.24 8.63 8.49
CA GLY A 77 0.70 10.00 8.37
C GLY A 77 1.66 11.00 7.73
N ILE A 78 2.71 10.54 7.05
CA ILE A 78 3.70 11.38 6.37
C ILE A 78 3.44 11.35 4.86
N THR A 79 2.97 12.47 4.31
CA THR A 79 2.47 12.58 2.93
C THR A 79 3.47 12.16 1.85
N ASP A 80 4.77 12.38 2.08
CA ASP A 80 5.84 12.12 1.10
C ASP A 80 6.74 10.94 1.50
N PHE A 81 6.34 10.16 2.50
CA PHE A 81 7.12 9.00 2.91
C PHE A 81 7.03 7.89 1.88
N VAL A 82 8.20 7.41 1.42
CA VAL A 82 8.35 6.27 0.54
C VAL A 82 9.23 5.23 1.24
N LEU A 83 8.62 4.09 1.60
CA LEU A 83 9.36 2.95 2.13
C LEU A 83 10.17 2.31 1.01
N HIS A 84 11.49 2.29 1.13
CA HIS A 84 12.37 1.65 0.16
C HIS A 84 12.67 0.21 0.57
N ASN A 85 13.46 -0.49 -0.25
CA ASN A 85 14.02 -1.78 0.11
C ASN A 85 15.54 -1.66 0.03
N ALA A 86 16.23 -2.13 1.07
CA ALA A 86 17.67 -2.31 1.07
C ALA A 86 18.10 -3.42 0.07
N PRO A 87 19.40 -3.58 -0.23
CA PRO A 87 19.89 -4.61 -1.15
C PRO A 87 19.49 -6.05 -0.77
N ASP A 88 19.36 -6.34 0.53
CA ASP A 88 18.90 -7.63 1.06
C ASP A 88 17.36 -7.80 1.02
N ARG A 89 16.65 -6.77 0.54
CA ARG A 89 15.19 -6.63 0.45
C ARG A 89 14.49 -6.35 1.79
N SER A 90 15.24 -6.00 2.83
CA SER A 90 14.65 -5.47 4.06
C SER A 90 14.04 -4.08 3.83
N PRO A 91 12.95 -3.72 4.51
CA PRO A 91 12.36 -2.39 4.40
C PRO A 91 13.28 -1.32 5.03
N CYS A 92 13.48 -0.18 4.35
CA CYS A 92 14.28 0.95 4.83
C CYS A 92 13.67 2.31 4.50
#